data_AF-A0A7V2Y635-F1
#
_entry.id   AF-A0A7V2Y635-F1
#
_cell.length_a   1.000
_cell.length_b   1.000
_cell.length_c   1.000
_cell.angle_alpha   90.00
_cell.angle_beta   90.00
_cell.angle_gamma   90.00
#
_symmetry.space_group_name_H-M   'P 1'
#
loop_
_entity.id
_entity.type
_entity.pdbx_description
1 polymer ?
#
loop_
_entity_poly.entity_id
_entity_poly.type
_entity_poly.pdbx_seq_one_letter_code
_entity_poly.pdbx_strand_id
1 'polypeptide(L)'
;MKGTAMTSEEFREGHYKDKYGRWQPDRRSGGDRRLLRKDGELAHERRRMYRRKADREIFEKDHRAMINDALEEFAGEHGGHL
;
A
#
# COMPACT_ATOMS: atom_id res chain seq x y z
N MET A 1 59.29 -14.72 25.45
CA MET A 1 58.08 -13.89 25.53
C MET A 1 57.19 -14.23 24.35
N LYS A 2 56.00 -14.82 24.57
CA LYS A 2 55.05 -15.10 23.49
C LYS A 2 54.16 -13.88 23.33
N GLY A 3 54.30 -13.16 22.22
CA GLY A 3 53.45 -12.03 21.85
C GLY A 3 52.03 -12.52 21.62
N THR A 4 51.10 -12.04 22.44
CA THR A 4 49.66 -12.25 22.29
C THR A 4 49.23 -11.58 20.98
N ALA A 5 48.87 -12.39 19.99
CA ALA A 5 48.27 -11.87 18.76
C ALA A 5 46.96 -11.17 19.14
N MET A 6 46.96 -9.84 19.04
CA MET A 6 45.74 -9.03 19.10
C MET A 6 44.88 -9.46 17.91
N THR A 7 43.96 -10.39 18.13
CA THR A 7 42.96 -10.75 17.13
C THR A 7 42.15 -9.50 16.87
N SER A 8 42.34 -8.91 15.69
CA SER A 8 41.50 -7.81 15.20
C SER A 8 40.07 -8.33 15.14
N GLU A 9 39.27 -8.04 16.17
CA GLU A 9 37.85 -8.32 16.13
C GLU A 9 37.24 -7.47 15.03
N GLU A 10 36.97 -8.09 13.88
CA GLU A 10 36.22 -7.46 12.80
C GLU A 10 34.89 -6.97 13.39
N PHE A 11 34.68 -5.66 13.41
CA PHE A 11 33.42 -5.04 13.79
C PHE A 11 32.65 -4.68 12.52
N ARG A 12 31.44 -5.24 12.36
CA ARG A 12 30.58 -4.96 11.20
C ARG A 12 29.38 -4.13 11.66
N GLU A 13 29.32 -2.88 11.20
CA GLU A 13 28.23 -1.98 11.52
C GLU A 13 26.86 -2.58 11.12
N GLY A 14 25.88 -2.44 12.02
CA GLY A 14 24.53 -3.00 11.85
C GLY A 14 24.42 -4.52 11.91
N HIS A 15 25.44 -5.22 12.42
CA HIS A 15 25.43 -6.67 12.58
C HIS A 15 25.96 -7.07 13.98
N TYR A 16 25.49 -8.19 14.51
CA TYR A 16 26.01 -8.80 15.74
C TYR A 16 26.48 -10.23 15.49
N LYS A 17 27.44 -10.72 16.28
CA LYS A 17 27.84 -12.14 16.26
C LYS A 17 26.89 -12.95 17.12
N ASP A 18 26.33 -14.03 16.57
CA ASP A 18 25.57 -15.00 17.35
C ASP A 18 26.48 -15.93 18.18
N LYS A 19 25.88 -16.78 19.01
CA LYS A 19 26.61 -17.76 19.85
C LYS A 19 27.47 -18.77 19.07
N TYR A 20 27.30 -18.84 17.75
CA TYR A 20 28.07 -19.69 16.84
C TYR A 20 29.09 -18.88 16.02
N GLY A 21 29.28 -17.59 16.34
CA GLY A 21 30.21 -16.70 15.66
C GLY A 21 29.75 -16.22 14.28
N ARG A 22 28.49 -16.47 13.90
CA ARG A 22 27.95 -16.01 12.60
C ARG A 22 27.43 -14.59 12.72
N TRP A 23 27.62 -13.82 11.66
CA TRP A 23 27.11 -12.46 11.56
C TRP A 23 25.61 -12.46 11.27
N GLN A 24 24.84 -11.83 12.15
CA GLN A 24 23.40 -11.64 12.00
C GLN A 24 23.09 -10.15 11.85
N PRO A 25 22.18 -9.77 10.94
CA PRO A 25 21.78 -8.37 10.80
C PRO A 25 21.06 -7.92 12.07
N ASP A 26 21.51 -6.80 12.63
CA ASP A 26 20.83 -6.15 13.75
C ASP A 26 19.61 -5.39 13.20
N ARG A 27 18.42 -5.87 13.59
CA ARG A 27 17.15 -5.25 13.18
C ARG A 27 16.81 -4.01 14.02
N ARG A 28 17.54 -3.76 15.12
CA ARG A 28 17.34 -2.62 16.03
C ARG A 28 18.15 -1.40 15.62
N SER A 29 19.27 -1.62 14.92
CA SER A 29 20.11 -0.54 14.37
C SER A 29 19.55 0.07 13.08
N GLY A 30 18.47 -0.48 12.54
CA GLY A 30 17.78 0.10 11.38
C GLY A 30 16.94 1.30 11.80
N GLY A 31 17.18 2.46 11.17
CA GLY A 31 16.26 3.59 11.27
C GLY A 31 14.83 3.20 10.89
N ASP A 32 13.83 3.91 11.44
CA ASP A 32 12.43 3.60 11.15
C ASP A 32 12.19 3.67 9.63
N ARG A 33 11.92 2.50 9.03
CA ARG A 33 11.69 2.39 7.57
C ARG A 33 10.47 3.18 7.11
N ARG A 34 9.59 3.58 8.03
CA ARG A 34 8.46 4.47 7.74
C ARG A 34 8.92 5.90 7.44
N LEU A 35 10.01 6.36 8.07
CA LEU A 35 10.58 7.68 7.85
C LEU A 35 11.37 7.78 6.53
N LEU A 36 11.82 6.64 5.98
CA LEU A 36 12.54 6.59 4.70
C LEU A 36 11.65 6.84 3.46
N ARG A 37 10.31 6.78 3.60
CA ARG A 37 9.40 6.95 2.46
C ARG A 37 8.97 8.41 2.32
N LYS A 38 9.74 9.19 1.57
CA LYS A 38 9.27 10.47 0.99
C LYS A 38 8.03 10.28 0.08
N ASP A 39 7.82 9.06 -0.42
CA ASP A 39 6.72 8.71 -1.33
C ASP A 39 5.35 8.48 -0.67
N GLY A 40 5.28 8.48 0.67
CA GLY A 40 4.03 8.28 1.42
C GLY A 40 2.99 9.38 1.17
N GLU A 41 3.46 10.60 0.89
CA GLU A 41 2.61 11.76 0.62
C GLU A 41 1.92 11.68 -0.75
N LEU A 42 2.45 11.00 -1.76
CA LEU A 42 1.76 10.91 -3.07
C LEU A 42 0.87 9.66 -3.21
N ALA A 43 1.12 8.62 -2.40
CA ALA A 43 0.37 7.38 -2.47
C ALA A 43 -1.06 7.50 -1.89
N HIS A 44 -1.28 8.39 -0.92
CA HIS A 44 -2.61 8.61 -0.34
C HIS A 44 -3.52 9.37 -1.30
N GLU A 45 -2.99 10.36 -2.03
CA GLU A 45 -3.74 11.15 -3.01
C GLU A 45 -4.22 10.32 -4.20
N ARG A 46 -3.35 9.48 -4.76
CA ARG A 46 -3.73 8.58 -5.87
C ARG A 46 -4.90 7.66 -5.49
N ARG A 47 -4.86 7.04 -4.31
CA ARG A 47 -5.94 6.19 -3.81
C ARG A 47 -7.26 6.95 -3.66
N ARG A 48 -7.22 8.20 -3.18
CA ARG A 48 -8.40 9.06 -3.05
C ARG A 48 -9.00 9.42 -4.41
N MET A 49 -8.17 9.69 -5.41
CA MET A 49 -8.61 9.95 -6.79
C MET A 49 -9.30 8.75 -7.43
N TYR A 50 -8.74 7.54 -7.30
CA TYR A 50 -9.35 6.34 -7.87
C TYR A 50 -10.70 5.99 -7.21
N ARG A 51 -10.83 6.15 -5.88
CA ARG A 51 -12.12 5.94 -5.20
C ARG A 51 -13.20 6.88 -5.74
N ARG A 52 -12.91 8.18 -5.84
CA ARG A 52 -13.87 9.17 -6.39
C ARG A 52 -14.32 8.86 -7.81
N LYS A 53 -13.41 8.36 -8.66
CA LYS A 53 -13.75 7.96 -10.03
C LYS A 53 -14.67 6.74 -10.04
N ALA A 54 -14.32 5.70 -9.26
CA ALA A 54 -15.14 4.51 -9.12
C ALA A 54 -16.53 4.84 -8.55
N ASP A 55 -16.60 5.67 -7.51
CA ASP A 55 -17.87 6.08 -6.90
C ASP A 55 -18.74 6.84 -7.91
N ARG A 56 -18.14 7.69 -8.75
CA ARG A 56 -18.85 8.41 -9.82
C ARG A 56 -19.36 7.48 -10.92
N GLU A 57 -18.53 6.54 -11.36
CA GLU A 57 -18.91 5.56 -12.39
C GLU A 57 -20.06 4.66 -11.92
N ILE A 58 -20.01 4.22 -10.66
CA ILE A 58 -21.10 3.45 -10.02
C ILE A 58 -22.37 4.31 -9.96
N PHE A 59 -22.26 5.55 -9.47
CA PHE A 59 -23.40 6.46 -9.38
C PHE A 59 -24.05 6.73 -10.74
N GLU A 60 -23.25 6.98 -11.80
CA GLU A 60 -23.76 7.21 -13.15
C GLU A 60 -24.43 5.97 -13.74
N LYS A 61 -23.90 4.78 -13.45
CA LYS A 61 -24.50 3.51 -13.89
C LYS A 61 -25.83 3.25 -13.18
N ASP A 62 -25.87 3.43 -11.87
CA ASP A 62 -27.07 3.21 -11.06
C ASP A 62 -28.18 4.20 -11.46
N HIS A 63 -27.85 5.47 -11.68
CA HIS A 63 -28.83 6.45 -12.16
C HIS A 63 -29.40 6.10 -13.53
N ARG A 64 -28.57 5.62 -14.47
CA ARG A 64 -29.06 5.18 -15.78
C ARG A 64 -29.97 3.98 -15.67
N ALA A 65 -29.65 3.02 -14.80
CA ALA A 65 -30.52 1.87 -14.54
C ALA A 65 -31.88 2.33 -14.01
N MET A 66 -31.92 3.22 -13.01
CA MET A 66 -33.18 3.76 -12.47
C MET A 66 -34.03 4.46 -13.53
N ILE A 67 -33.41 5.23 -14.42
CA ILE A 67 -34.13 5.90 -15.53
C ILE A 67 -34.70 4.87 -16.49
N ASN A 68 -33.93 3.86 -16.87
CA ASN A 68 -34.40 2.82 -17.78
C ASN A 68 -35.55 2.03 -17.18
N ASP A 69 -35.44 1.64 -15.90
CA ASP A 69 -36.50 0.92 -15.19
C ASP A 69 -37.79 1.76 -15.15
N ALA A 70 -37.68 3.06 -14.87
CA ALA A 70 -38.84 3.97 -14.87
C ALA A 70 -39.45 4.14 -16.27
N LEU A 71 -38.63 4.16 -17.33
CA LEU A 71 -39.10 4.23 -18.71
C LEU A 71 -39.77 2.92 -19.15
N GLU A 72 -39.25 1.77 -18.72
CA GLU A 72 -39.85 0.45 -18.98
C GLU A 72 -41.18 0.28 -18.24
N GLU A 73 -41.26 0.71 -16.98
CA GLU A 73 -42.49 0.72 -16.19
C GLU A 73 -43.55 1.61 -16.85
N PHE A 74 -43.17 2.85 -17.21
CA PHE A 74 -44.05 3.77 -17.93
C PHE A 74 -44.52 3.19 -19.27
N ALA A 75 -43.62 2.61 -20.06
CA ALA A 75 -43.96 1.98 -21.33
C ALA A 75 -44.88 0.76 -21.12
N GLY A 76 -44.68 -0.03 -20.07
CA GLY A 76 -45.53 -1.17 -19.72
C GLY A 76 -46.94 -0.76 -19.33
N GLU A 77 -47.09 0.31 -18.55
CA GLU A 77 -48.39 0.83 -18.12
C GLU A 77 -49.15 1.55 -19.26
N HIS A 78 -48.42 2.22 -20.17
CA HIS A 78 -49.00 3.02 -21.26
C HIS A 78 -49.05 2.32 -22.63
N GLY A 79 -48.75 1.01 -22.70
CA GLY A 79 -48.82 0.24 -23.94
C GLY A 79 -47.75 0.61 -24.98
N GLY A 80 -46.59 1.09 -24.53
CA GLY A 80 -45.41 1.35 -25.35
C GLY A 80 -45.44 2.67 -26.13
N HIS A 81 -46.30 3.62 -25.76
CA HIS A 81 -46.25 4.99 -26.31
C HIS A 81 -45.56 5.94 -25.34
N LEU A 82 -44.49 6.59 -25.83
CA LEU A 82 -43.86 7.77 -25.23
C LEU A 82 -44.66 9.04 -25.56
#